data_AF-A0A946FAN9-F1
#
_entry.id   AF-A0A946FAN9-F1
#
_cell.length_a   1.000
_cell.length_b   1.000
_cell.length_c   1.000
_cell.angle_alpha   90.00
_cell.angle_beta   90.00
_cell.angle_gamma   90.00
#
_symmetry.space_group_name_H-M   'P 1'
#
loop_
_entity.id
_entity.type
_entity.pdbx_description
1 polymer ?
#
loop_
_entity_poly.entity_id
_entity_poly.type
_entity_poly.pdbx_seq_one_letter_code
_entity_poly.pdbx_strand_id
1 'polypeptide(L)'
;MYFISTGSVEVLAGDQRFLLGSGDFFGEIALLFDRPRTAEVVALGYCNLLVLHTSAFRAFLDEVPEVRKIMESVAAERLEQDEL
;
A
#
# COMPACT_ATOMS: atom_id res chain seq x y z
N MET A 1 -6.04 2.29 3.36
CA MET A 1 -4.95 1.34 3.04
C MET A 1 -5.22 0.03 3.77
N TYR A 2 -4.57 -1.04 3.35
CA TYR A 2 -4.73 -2.35 3.94
C TYR A 2 -3.38 -2.85 4.47
N PHE A 3 -3.40 -3.51 5.63
CA PHE A 3 -2.27 -4.25 6.17
C PHE A 3 -2.59 -5.74 6.12
N ILE A 4 -1.63 -6.55 5.70
CA ILE A 4 -1.80 -8.00 5.57
C ILE A 4 -1.44 -8.65 6.90
N SER A 5 -2.45 -8.99 7.70
CA SER A 5 -2.23 -9.70 8.96
C SER A 5 -1.84 -11.14 8.70
N THR A 6 -2.53 -11.82 7.77
CA THR A 6 -2.18 -13.16 7.28
C THR A 6 -2.57 -13.32 5.81
N GLY A 7 -1.86 -14.19 5.10
CA GLY A 7 -2.08 -14.47 3.68
C GLY A 7 -1.11 -13.73 2.76
N SER A 8 -1.42 -13.74 1.46
CA SER A 8 -0.64 -13.07 0.42
C SER A 8 -1.53 -12.55 -0.72
N VAL A 9 -1.08 -11.45 -1.33
CA VAL A 9 -1.74 -10.81 -2.47
C VAL A 9 -0.72 -10.60 -3.59
N GLU A 10 -1.21 -10.56 -4.82
CA GLU A 10 -0.46 -10.09 -5.99
C GLU A 10 -0.93 -8.68 -6.34
N VAL A 11 0.01 -7.76 -6.49
CA VAL A 11 -0.22 -6.39 -6.97
C VAL A 11 0.13 -6.35 -8.46
N LEU A 12 -0.82 -5.91 -9.28
CA LEU A 12 -0.69 -5.78 -10.74
C LEU A 12 -0.65 -4.29 -11.09
N ALA A 13 0.53 -3.80 -11.48
CA ALA A 13 0.76 -2.40 -11.83
C ALA A 13 1.34 -2.36 -13.25
N GLY A 14 0.50 -2.02 -14.24
CA GLY A 14 0.85 -2.18 -15.65
C GLY A 14 1.20 -3.64 -15.99
N ASP A 15 2.37 -3.85 -16.57
CA ASP A 15 2.91 -5.18 -16.89
C ASP A 15 3.67 -5.82 -15.70
N GLN A 16 3.86 -5.08 -14.60
CA GLN A 16 4.60 -5.54 -13.44
C GLN A 16 3.72 -6.25 -12.41
N ARG A 17 4.33 -7.21 -11.70
CA ARG A 17 3.66 -8.01 -10.67
C ARG A 17 4.53 -8.11 -9.43
N PHE A 18 3.92 -7.82 -8.29
CA PHE A 18 4.59 -7.87 -6.98
C PHE A 18 3.82 -8.76 -6.02
N LEU A 19 4.54 -9.61 -5.30
CA LEU A 19 3.96 -10.41 -4.23
C LEU A 19 4.13 -9.70 -2.90
N LEU A 20 3.02 -9.51 -2.19
CA LEU A 20 3.01 -9.01 -0.82
C LEU A 20 2.47 -10.09 0.11
N GLY A 21 3.13 -10.28 1.24
CA GLY A 21 2.83 -11.29 2.24
C GLY A 21 2.44 -10.70 3.59
N SER A 22 2.39 -11.55 4.61
CA SER A 22 2.04 -11.15 5.97
C SER A 22 3.07 -10.16 6.53
N GLY A 23 2.59 -9.04 7.09
CA GLY A 23 3.41 -7.91 7.52
C GLY A 23 3.49 -6.77 6.50
N ASP A 24 3.19 -7.03 5.23
CA ASP A 24 3.18 -6.00 4.19
C ASP A 24 1.87 -5.19 4.20
N PHE A 25 1.87 -4.08 3.47
CA PHE A 25 0.71 -3.21 3.28
C PHE A 25 0.61 -2.69 1.85
N PHE A 26 -0.58 -2.24 1.45
CA PHE A 26 -0.81 -1.65 0.14
C PHE A 26 -1.90 -0.58 0.14
N GLY A 27 -1.88 0.22 -0.93
CA GLY A 27 -2.86 1.27 -1.18
C GLY A 27 -2.55 2.60 -0.49
N GLU A 28 -1.32 2.80 -0.04
CA GLU A 28 -0.77 4.04 0.51
C GLU A 28 -0.63 5.13 -0.55
N ILE A 29 -0.22 4.78 -1.77
CA ILE A 29 0.03 5.72 -2.87
C ILE A 29 -1.19 6.62 -3.14
N ALA A 30 -2.38 6.01 -3.28
CA ALA A 30 -3.62 6.75 -3.50
C ALA A 30 -3.96 7.72 -2.36
N LEU A 31 -3.55 7.39 -1.12
CA LEU A 31 -3.82 8.21 0.06
C LEU A 31 -2.78 9.33 0.24
N LEU A 32 -1.51 9.06 -0.07
CA LEU A 32 -0.40 10.02 0.04
C LEU A 32 -0.49 11.10 -1.03
N PHE A 33 -0.78 10.71 -2.28
CA PHE A 33 -0.76 11.61 -3.43
C PHE A 33 -2.15 12.07 -3.89
N ASP A 34 -3.20 11.73 -3.12
CA ASP A 34 -4.60 12.08 -3.41
C ASP A 34 -5.02 11.73 -4.86
N ARG A 35 -4.59 10.55 -5.32
CA ARG A 35 -4.78 10.08 -6.71
C ARG A 35 -5.56 8.77 -6.76
N PRO A 36 -6.15 8.39 -7.91
CA PRO A 36 -6.81 7.10 -8.07
C PRO A 36 -5.90 5.91 -7.72
N ARG A 37 -6.52 4.75 -7.48
CA ARG A 37 -5.78 3.49 -7.33
C ARG A 37 -4.98 3.23 -8.60
N THR A 38 -3.68 2.99 -8.46
CA THR A 38 -2.76 2.81 -9.60
C THR A 38 -2.47 1.36 -9.95
N ALA A 39 -2.89 0.42 -9.10
CA ALA A 39 -2.69 -1.00 -9.30
C ALA A 39 -3.93 -1.80 -8.87
N GLU A 40 -4.12 -2.95 -9.51
CA GLU A 40 -5.05 -3.97 -9.04
C GLU A 40 -4.36 -4.82 -7.96
N VAL A 41 -5.13 -5.30 -6.99
CA VAL A 41 -4.61 -6.18 -5.94
C VAL A 41 -5.51 -7.38 -5.82
N VAL A 42 -4.94 -8.57 -6.06
CA VAL A 42 -5.65 -9.84 -6.12
C VAL A 42 -5.19 -10.71 -4.97
N ALA A 43 -6.12 -11.18 -4.15
CA ALA A 43 -5.81 -12.16 -3.11
C ALA A 43 -5.45 -13.51 -3.75
N LEU A 44 -4.32 -14.09 -3.37
CA LEU A 44 -3.88 -15.40 -3.86
C LEU A 44 -4.48 -16.57 -3.07
N GLY A 45 -5.27 -16.25 -2.04
CA GLY A 45 -5.97 -17.20 -1.18
C GLY A 45 -6.69 -16.46 -0.05
N TYR A 46 -7.01 -17.17 1.03
CA TYR A 46 -7.60 -16.56 2.22
C TYR A 46 -6.63 -15.56 2.85
N CYS A 47 -7.05 -14.30 2.92
CA CYS A 47 -6.30 -13.21 3.53
C CYS A 47 -7.09 -12.63 4.69
N ASN A 48 -6.40 -12.32 5.78
CA ASN A 48 -6.93 -11.46 6.83
C ASN A 48 -6.27 -10.09 6.72
N LEU A 49 -7.08 -9.07 6.43
CA LEU A 49 -6.61 -7.71 6.19
C LEU A 49 -7.14 -6.76 7.26
N LEU A 50 -6.26 -5.90 7.75
CA LEU A 50 -6.65 -4.75 8.58
C LEU A 50 -6.84 -3.53 7.67
N VAL A 51 -7.88 -2.76 7.92
CA VAL A 51 -8.21 -1.56 7.12
C VAL A 51 -7.92 -0.31 7.93
N LEU A 52 -7.15 0.61 7.35
CA LEU A 52 -6.98 1.96 7.86
C LEU A 52 -7.62 2.96 6.89
N HIS A 53 -8.67 3.64 7.36
CA HIS A 53 -9.42 4.61 6.57
C HIS A 53 -8.64 5.92 6.39
N THR A 54 -8.97 6.67 5.33
CA THR A 54 -8.25 7.88 4.92
C THR A 54 -8.14 8.94 6.02
N SER A 55 -9.21 9.19 6.78
CA SER A 55 -9.20 10.18 7.87
C SER A 55 -8.23 9.79 8.99
N ALA A 56 -8.28 8.53 9.42
CA ALA A 56 -7.38 7.99 10.43
C ALA A 56 -5.92 7.93 9.93
N PHE A 57 -5.72 7.61 8.66
CA PHE A 57 -4.41 7.63 8.02
C PHE A 57 -3.79 9.03 8.05
N ARG A 58 -4.54 10.05 7.62
CA ARG A 58 -4.05 11.45 7.61
C ARG A 58 -3.71 11.91 9.03
N ALA A 59 -4.60 11.66 10.00
CA ALA A 59 -4.34 11.99 11.40
C ALA A 59 -3.07 11.30 11.94
N PHE A 60 -2.87 10.02 11.62
CA PHE A 60 -1.70 9.27 12.04
C PHE A 60 -0.39 9.82 11.45
N LEU A 61 -0.38 10.22 10.18
CA LEU A 61 0.79 10.82 9.55
C LEU A 61 1.13 12.21 10.13
N ASP A 62 0.14 12.94 10.63
CA ASP A 62 0.33 14.25 11.26
C ASP A 62 0.85 14.10 12.69
N GLU A 63 0.43 13.05 13.40
CA GLU A 63 0.90 12.73 14.76
C GLU A 63 2.31 12.12 14.78
N VAL A 64 2.67 11.33 13.76
CA VAL A 64 3.95 10.60 13.70
C VAL A 64 4.70 10.89 12.39
N PRO A 65 5.44 12.00 12.30
CA PRO A 65 6.13 12.43 11.08
C PRO A 65 7.15 11.42 10.52
N GLU A 66 7.76 10.59 11.38
CA GLU A 66 8.69 9.54 10.92
C GLU A 66 7.99 8.45 10.10
N VAL A 67 6.73 8.14 10.43
CA VAL A 67 5.94 7.17 9.65
C VAL A 67 5.60 7.73 8.28
N ARG A 68 5.32 9.05 8.18
CA ARG A 68 5.13 9.72 6.89
C ARG A 68 6.31 9.51 5.96
N LYS A 69 7.54 9.72 6.44
CA LYS A 69 8.76 9.51 5.64
C LYS A 69 8.89 8.07 5.16
N ILE A 70 8.65 7.10 6.04
CA ILE A 70 8.70 5.67 5.69
C ILE A 70 7.69 5.36 4.59
N MET A 71 6.46 5.86 4.72
CA MET A 71 5.41 5.65 3.74
C MET A 71 5.72 6.31 2.39
N GLU A 72 6.30 7.52 2.41
CA GLU A 72 6.75 8.22 1.20
C GLU A 72 7.89 7.46 0.50
N SER A 73 8.86 6.91 1.24
CA SER A 73 9.93 6.08 0.67
C SER A 73 9.39 4.81 0.00
N VAL A 74 8.51 4.08 0.69
CA VAL A 74 7.89 2.87 0.12
C VAL A 74 7.05 3.20 -1.12
N ALA A 75 6.32 4.32 -1.09
CA ALA A 75 5.50 4.76 -2.20
C ALA A 75 6.35 5.16 -3.42
N ALA A 76 7.50 5.79 -3.20
CA ALA A 76 8.45 6.14 -4.26
C ALA A 76 9.07 4.89 -4.91
N GLU A 77 9.53 3.92 -4.11
CA GLU A 77 10.09 2.66 -4.61
C GLU A 77 9.09 1.90 -5.49
N ARG A 78 7.82 1.84 -5.08
CA ARG A 78 6.75 1.19 -5.84
C ARG A 78 6.40 1.95 -7.13
N LEU A 79 6.53 3.26 -7.11
CA LEU A 79 6.25 4.12 -8.26
C LEU A 79 7.33 4.05 -9.33
N GLU A 80 8.60 4.05 -8.92
CA GLU A 80 9.72 3.84 -9.84
C GLU A 80 9.64 2.47 -10.51
N GLN A 81 9.11 1.48 -9.80
CA GLN A 81 8.84 0.17 -10.37
C GLN A 81 7.65 0.22 -11.34
N ASP A 82 6.54 0.90 -11.05
CA ASP A 82 5.38 1.04 -11.97
C ASP A 82 5.70 1.75 -13.29
N GLU A 83 6.69 2.67 -13.31
CA GLU A 83 7.06 3.46 -14.50
C GLU A 83 8.09 2.80 -15.44
N LEU A 84 8.59 1.60 -15.11
CA LEU A 84 9.57 0.82 -15.90
C LEU A 84 8.92 -0.34 -16.67
#